data_AF-A0A1H1H5M3-F1
#
_entry.id   AF-A0A1H1H5M3-F1
#
_cell.length_a   1.000
_cell.length_b   1.000
_cell.length_c   1.000
_cell.angle_alpha   90.00
_cell.angle_beta   90.00
_cell.angle_gamma   90.00
#
_symmetry.space_group_name_H-M   'P 1'
#
loop_
_entity.id
_entity.type
_entity.pdbx_description
1 polymer ?
#
loop_
_entity_poly.entity_id
_entity_poly.type
_entity_poly.pdbx_seq_one_letter_code
_entity_poly.pdbx_strand_id
1 'polypeptide(L)'
;MSDNKGGISMLTLDQRLAALESAVSTTATAHTNAIAGIITAICNLPETDVSQLEKDLTELKSLPTQGVEPILYGNLIDLFISRIEHARK
;
A
#
# COMPACT_ATOMS: atom_id res chain seq x y z
N MET A 1 1.63 -24.87 -41.63
CA MET A 1 2.65 -24.50 -40.62
C MET A 1 2.47 -23.03 -40.34
N SER A 2 1.87 -22.69 -39.20
CA SER A 2 1.67 -21.32 -38.76
C SER A 2 2.11 -21.28 -37.31
N ASP A 3 3.38 -20.90 -37.10
CA ASP A 3 3.97 -20.74 -35.78
C ASP A 3 3.28 -19.58 -35.06
N ASN A 4 2.37 -19.93 -34.16
CA ASN A 4 1.72 -19.01 -33.25
C ASN A 4 2.75 -18.54 -32.22
N LYS A 5 3.45 -17.44 -32.52
CA LYS A 5 4.35 -16.76 -31.59
C LYS A 5 3.53 -16.26 -30.40
N GLY A 6 3.50 -17.05 -29.34
CA GLY A 6 3.09 -16.63 -28.00
C GLY A 6 4.01 -15.51 -27.51
N GLY A 7 3.65 -14.27 -27.80
CA GLY A 7 4.32 -13.07 -27.30
C GLY A 7 3.94 -12.83 -25.85
N ILE A 8 4.39 -13.67 -24.94
CA ILE A 8 4.47 -13.30 -23.52
C ILE A 8 5.80 -12.56 -23.39
N SER A 9 5.75 -11.22 -23.39
CA SER A 9 6.93 -10.38 -23.20
C SER A 9 7.53 -10.70 -21.82
N MET A 10 8.52 -11.59 -21.81
CA MET A 10 9.27 -11.95 -20.61
C MET A 10 10.26 -10.81 -20.36
N LEU A 11 9.81 -9.79 -19.61
CA LEU A 11 10.67 -8.70 -19.17
C LEU A 11 11.93 -9.28 -18.54
N THR A 12 13.10 -8.78 -18.95
CA THR A 12 14.37 -9.19 -18.35
C THR A 12 14.38 -8.81 -16.88
N LEU A 13 15.19 -9.51 -16.07
CA LEU A 13 15.30 -9.24 -14.63
C LEU A 13 15.61 -7.76 -14.35
N ASP A 14 16.49 -7.16 -15.16
CA ASP A 14 16.86 -5.74 -15.06
C ASP A 14 15.69 -4.81 -15.36
N GLN A 15 14.84 -5.14 -16.32
CA GLN A 15 13.64 -4.35 -16.63
C GLN A 15 12.61 -4.43 -15.50
N ARG A 16 12.48 -5.59 -14.86
CA ARG A 16 11.62 -5.76 -13.67
C ARG A 16 12.18 -4.98 -12.47
N LEU A 17 13.50 -4.98 -12.30
CA LEU A 17 14.17 -4.23 -11.23
C LEU A 17 14.01 -2.72 -11.42
N ALA A 18 14.24 -2.21 -12.63
CA ALA A 18 14.04 -0.80 -12.96
C ALA A 18 12.57 -0.36 -12.84
N ALA A 19 11.61 -1.20 -13.22
CA ALA A 19 10.19 -0.93 -13.01
C ALA A 19 9.83 -0.90 -11.52
N LEU A 20 10.42 -1.78 -10.72
CA LEU A 20 10.26 -1.78 -9.27
C LEU A 20 10.86 -0.51 -8.66
N GLU A 21 12.10 -0.15 -9.02
CA GLU A 21 12.77 1.08 -8.60
C GLU A 21 11.97 2.33 -8.96
N SER A 22 11.44 2.38 -10.18
CA SER A 22 10.57 3.47 -10.64
C SER A 22 9.26 3.54 -9.84
N ALA A 23 8.62 2.39 -9.57
CA ALA A 23 7.40 2.32 -8.77
C ALA A 23 7.63 2.76 -7.31
N VAL A 24 8.78 2.43 -6.72
CA VAL A 24 9.09 2.81 -5.33
C VAL A 24 9.65 4.24 -5.19
N SER A 25 10.16 4.82 -6.27
CA SER A 25 10.71 6.20 -6.30
C SER A 25 9.66 7.28 -6.60
N THR A 26 8.37 6.92 -6.63
CA THR A 26 7.30 7.91 -6.86
C THR A 26 6.99 8.73 -5.61
N THR A 27 6.53 9.97 -5.80
CA THR A 27 5.99 10.82 -4.74
C THR A 27 4.84 10.15 -3.98
N ALA A 28 4.02 9.34 -4.66
CA ALA A 28 2.95 8.56 -4.04
C ALA A 28 3.49 7.50 -3.08
N THR A 29 4.57 6.80 -3.44
CA THR A 29 5.23 5.84 -2.56
C THR A 29 5.89 6.55 -1.36
N ALA A 30 6.55 7.69 -1.59
CA ALA A 30 7.12 8.48 -0.51
C ALA A 30 6.06 8.96 0.51
N HIS A 31 4.91 9.45 0.02
CA HIS A 31 3.80 9.85 0.88
C HIS A 31 3.17 8.66 1.62
N THR A 32 2.98 7.54 0.94
CA THR A 32 2.48 6.29 1.56
C THR A 32 3.39 5.85 2.71
N ASN A 33 4.70 5.86 2.49
CA ASN A 33 5.69 5.51 3.51
C ASN A 33 5.72 6.51 4.68
N ALA A 34 5.59 7.81 4.39
CA ALA A 34 5.52 8.84 5.42
C ALA A 34 4.28 8.66 6.31
N ILE A 35 3.11 8.40 5.72
CA ILE A 35 1.87 8.13 6.46
C ILE A 35 2.01 6.86 7.31
N ALA A 36 2.58 5.78 6.74
CA ALA A 36 2.87 4.56 7.51
C ALA A 36 3.81 4.82 8.70
N GLY A 37 4.81 5.69 8.52
CA GLY A 37 5.71 6.13 9.59
C GLY A 37 4.99 6.91 10.70
N ILE A 38 4.08 7.82 10.32
CA ILE A 38 3.25 8.58 11.27
C ILE A 38 2.36 7.63 12.07
N ILE A 39 1.69 6.67 11.42
CA ILE A 39 0.86 5.66 12.09
C ILE A 39 1.69 4.86 13.10
N THR A 40 2.89 4.45 12.72
CA THR A 40 3.81 3.74 13.62
C THR A 40 4.19 4.60 14.82
N ALA A 41 4.51 5.88 14.60
CA ALA A 41 4.84 6.81 15.68
C ALA A 41 3.67 7.03 16.63
N ILE A 42 2.44 7.18 16.11
CA ILE A 42 1.21 7.30 16.91
C ILE A 42 1.00 6.04 17.74
N CYS A 43 1.15 4.85 17.17
CA CYS A 43 0.99 3.59 17.92
C CYS A 43 1.97 3.45 19.09
N ASN A 44 3.12 4.12 19.04
CA ASN A 44 4.13 4.11 20.09
C ASN A 44 3.90 5.19 21.17
N LEU A 45 2.94 6.09 20.99
CA LEU A 45 2.63 7.10 22.00
C LEU A 45 1.86 6.47 23.18
N PRO A 46 2.18 6.86 24.43
CA PRO A 46 1.44 6.39 25.60
C PRO A 46 -0.03 6.82 25.51
N GLU A 47 -0.92 5.97 26.01
CA GLU A 47 -2.39 6.21 26.06
C GLU A 47 -3.08 6.29 24.69
N THR A 48 -2.40 5.93 23.59
CA THR A 48 -3.06 5.82 22.29
C THR A 48 -4.02 4.64 22.26
N ASP A 49 -5.27 4.89 21.92
CA ASP A 49 -6.24 3.83 21.64
C ASP A 49 -6.02 3.28 20.22
N VAL A 50 -5.08 2.34 20.14
CA VAL A 50 -4.72 1.65 18.90
C VAL A 50 -5.90 0.85 18.33
N SER A 51 -6.86 0.43 19.16
CA SER A 51 -8.05 -0.32 18.71
C SER A 51 -9.03 0.61 18.00
N GLN A 52 -9.23 1.81 18.54
CA GLN A 52 -10.04 2.82 17.88
C GLN A 52 -9.43 3.26 16.54
N LEU A 53 -8.10 3.44 16.47
CA LEU A 53 -7.42 3.79 15.22
C LEU A 53 -7.60 2.71 14.12
N GLU A 54 -7.51 1.43 14.47
CA GLU A 54 -7.75 0.32 13.54
C GLU A 54 -9.21 0.31 13.05
N LYS A 55 -10.16 0.54 13.96
CA LYS A 55 -11.58 0.63 13.62
C LYS A 55 -11.86 1.78 12.66
N ASP A 56 -11.32 2.97 12.94
CA ASP A 56 -11.51 4.16 12.09
C ASP A 56 -10.97 3.93 10.67
N LEU A 57 -9.81 3.28 10.52
CA LEU A 57 -9.27 2.91 9.22
C LEU A 57 -10.15 1.87 8.51
N THR A 58 -10.67 0.89 9.23
CA THR A 58 -11.57 -0.12 8.67
C THR A 58 -12.87 0.50 8.15
N GLU A 59 -13.43 1.46 8.89
CA GLU A 59 -14.60 2.23 8.45
C GLU A 59 -14.26 3.07 7.21
N LEU A 60 -13.09 3.72 7.20
CA LEU A 60 -12.62 4.51 6.06
C LEU A 60 -12.56 3.68 4.77
N LYS A 61 -12.14 2.41 4.85
CA LYS A 61 -12.11 1.46 3.72
C LYS A 61 -13.47 1.28 3.04
N SER A 62 -14.56 1.41 3.81
CA SER A 62 -15.93 1.20 3.33
C SER A 62 -16.57 2.45 2.71
N LEU A 63 -15.94 3.62 2.87
CA LEU A 63 -16.47 4.87 2.36
C LEU A 63 -16.36 4.96 0.84
N PRO A 64 -17.34 5.56 0.15
CA PRO A 64 -17.28 5.76 -1.29
C PRO A 64 -16.13 6.71 -1.64
N THR A 65 -15.26 6.25 -2.53
CA THR A 65 -14.12 7.05 -3.03
C THR A 65 -14.52 7.78 -4.32
N GLN A 66 -14.38 9.11 -4.34
CA GLN A 66 -14.51 9.88 -5.57
C GLN A 66 -13.15 10.03 -6.24
N GLY A 67 -13.04 9.61 -7.51
CA GLY A 67 -11.82 9.80 -8.30
C GLY A 67 -10.65 8.88 -7.94
N VAL A 68 -10.84 7.90 -7.06
CA VAL A 68 -9.84 6.88 -6.71
C VAL A 68 -10.42 5.50 -6.95
N GLU A 69 -9.66 4.64 -7.61
CA GLU A 69 -10.03 3.24 -7.82
C GLU A 69 -10.23 2.54 -6.47
N PRO A 70 -11.44 2.01 -6.17
CA PRO A 70 -11.76 1.47 -4.84
C PRO A 70 -10.82 0.37 -4.38
N ILE A 71 -10.30 -0.45 -5.31
CA ILE A 71 -9.34 -1.52 -5.02
C ILE A 71 -8.01 -0.93 -4.54
N LEU A 72 -7.48 0.08 -5.23
CA LEU A 72 -6.21 0.71 -4.84
C LEU A 72 -6.34 1.44 -3.50
N TYR A 73 -7.47 2.11 -3.28
CA TYR A 73 -7.77 2.73 -2.00
C TYR A 73 -7.85 1.70 -0.87
N GLY A 74 -8.58 0.61 -1.08
CA GLY A 74 -8.68 -0.48 -0.10
C GLY A 74 -7.32 -1.09 0.24
N ASN A 75 -6.47 -1.33 -0.76
CA ASN A 75 -5.12 -1.84 -0.56
C ASN A 75 -4.24 -0.88 0.24
N LEU A 76 -4.39 0.43 0.05
CA LEU A 76 -3.67 1.45 0.80
C LEU A 76 -4.09 1.45 2.29
N ILE A 77 -5.38 1.32 2.55
CA ILE A 77 -5.89 1.21 3.93
C ILE A 77 -5.43 -0.09 4.60
N ASP A 78 -5.42 -1.21 3.87
CA ASP A 78 -4.91 -2.49 4.38
C ASP A 78 -3.43 -2.40 4.77
N LEU A 79 -2.62 -1.66 4.00
CA LEU A 79 -1.23 -1.39 4.36
C LEU A 79 -1.13 -0.65 5.70
N PHE A 80 -1.99 0.35 5.94
CA PHE A 80 -2.00 1.12 7.18
C PHE A 80 -2.45 0.27 8.39
N ILE A 81 -3.49 -0.55 8.22
CA ILE A 81 -3.94 -1.49 9.25
C ILE A 81 -2.82 -2.49 9.59
N SER A 82 -2.15 -3.04 8.59
CA SER A 82 -1.02 -3.96 8.82
C SER A 82 0.11 -3.32 9.64
N ARG A 83 0.36 -2.01 9.48
CA ARG A 83 1.35 -1.29 10.31
C ARG A 83 0.94 -1.20 11.77
N ILE A 84 -0.35 -1.02 12.04
CA ILE A 84 -0.90 -1.03 13.38
C ILE A 84 -0.73 -2.40 14.03
N GLU A 85 -1.09 -3.47 13.30
CA GLU A 85 -0.93 -4.85 13.78
C GLU A 85 0.53 -5.19 14.09
N HIS A 86 1.46 -4.69 13.29
CA HIS A 86 2.89 -4.86 13.53
C HIS A 86 3.39 -4.11 14.76
N ALA A 87 2.86 -2.93 15.06
CA ALA A 87 3.25 -2.15 16.24
C ALA A 87 2.75 -2.75 17.57
N ARG A 88 1.76 -3.66 17.53
CA ARG A 88 1.23 -4.37 18.71
C ARG A 88 2.05 -5.61 19.10
N LYS A 89 2.96 -6.09 18.26
CA LYS A 89 3.80 -7.28 18.50
C LYS A 89 5.09 -6.91 19.20
#